data_AF-A0A4R5F4H8-F1
#
_entry.id   AF-A0A4R5F4H8-F1
#
_cell.length_a   1.000
_cell.length_b   1.000
_cell.length_c   1.000
_cell.angle_alpha   90.00
_cell.angle_beta   90.00
_cell.angle_gamma   90.00
#
_symmetry.space_group_name_H-M   'P 1'
#
loop_
_entity.id
_entity.type
_entity.pdbx_description
1 polymer ?
#
loop_
_entity_poly.entity_id
_entity_poly.type
_entity_poly.pdbx_seq_one_letter_code
_entity_poly.pdbx_strand_id
1 'polypeptide(L)'
;MFGRQKSTVTVIIKSAFEEARLRGDRRMGTEHLLLGLLHHAESARRLGVDTAAARAALDELDRAALRMLGLEVGDVPKTPRKHPRVPDTALTSSARAVLNRAVKATTTKTREAEMPRHLALGLLGLTRPDPAAQVIDQLGIDRAAARGRLA
;
A
#
# COMPACT_ATOMS: atom_id res chain seq x y z
N MET A 1 -0.87 29.72 18.48
CA MET A 1 -0.67 28.31 18.89
C MET A 1 -0.89 27.44 17.66
N PHE A 2 0.13 27.24 16.82
CA PHE A 2 -0.03 26.52 15.55
C PHE A 2 -0.09 25.01 15.83
N GLY A 3 -1.27 24.41 15.62
CA GLY A 3 -1.43 22.96 15.67
C GLY A 3 -0.45 22.31 14.70
N ARG A 4 0.47 21.50 15.20
CA ARG A 4 1.47 20.81 14.40
C ARG A 4 0.73 19.87 13.43
N GLN A 5 0.69 20.21 12.14
CA GLN A 5 0.15 19.31 11.13
C GLN A 5 0.91 17.98 11.20
N LYS A 6 0.16 16.87 11.15
CA LYS A 6 0.75 15.53 11.13
C LYS A 6 1.55 15.39 9.83
N SER A 7 2.77 14.86 9.92
CA SER A 7 3.58 14.54 8.75
C SER A 7 2.81 13.58 7.83
N THR A 8 2.64 13.95 6.57
CA THR A 8 2.06 13.16 5.48
C THR A 8 2.73 11.80 5.38
N VAL A 9 4.06 11.75 5.48
CA VAL A 9 4.80 10.47 5.48
C VAL A 9 4.37 9.61 6.67
N THR A 10 4.27 10.21 7.86
CA THR A 10 3.85 9.48 9.06
C THR A 10 2.41 8.96 8.91
N VAL A 11 1.52 9.74 8.30
CA VAL A 11 0.13 9.33 8.02
C VAL A 11 0.12 8.15 7.06
N ILE A 12 0.84 8.21 5.94
CA ILE A 12 0.93 7.12 4.95
C ILE A 12 1.39 5.81 5.61
N ILE A 13 2.47 5.85 6.39
CA ILE A 13 3.04 4.65 7.02
C ILE A 13 2.10 4.09 8.09
N LYS A 14 1.50 4.95 8.93
CA LYS A 14 0.52 4.50 9.93
C LYS A 14 -0.71 3.89 9.27
N SER A 15 -1.22 4.49 8.20
CA SER A 15 -2.31 3.93 7.43
C SER A 15 -1.94 2.55 6.88
N ALA A 16 -0.74 2.38 6.32
CA ALA A 16 -0.29 1.07 5.82
C ALA A 16 -0.26 -0.01 6.93
N PHE A 17 0.19 0.30 8.14
CA PHE A 17 0.12 -0.63 9.27
C PHE A 17 -1.31 -0.92 9.72
N GLU A 18 -2.19 0.08 9.69
CA GLU A 18 -3.62 -0.13 9.97
C GLU A 18 -4.29 -1.01 8.91
N GLU A 19 -3.94 -0.87 7.63
CA GLU A 19 -4.43 -1.76 6.57
C GLU A 19 -4.00 -3.21 6.83
N ALA A 20 -2.72 -3.43 7.19
CA ALA A 20 -2.23 -4.76 7.58
C ALA A 20 -3.02 -5.33 8.77
N ARG A 21 -3.27 -4.51 9.79
CA ARG A 21 -4.07 -4.91 10.95
C ARG A 21 -5.52 -5.26 10.56
N LEU A 22 -6.15 -4.45 9.71
CA LEU A 22 -7.53 -4.64 9.27
C LEU A 22 -7.70 -5.92 8.46
N ARG A 23 -6.69 -6.30 7.68
CA ARG A 23 -6.66 -7.58 6.95
C ARG A 23 -6.25 -8.78 7.79
N GLY A 24 -5.79 -8.55 9.03
CA GLY A 24 -5.34 -9.61 9.92
C GLY A 24 -3.92 -10.09 9.66
N ASP A 25 -3.13 -9.27 8.98
CA ASP A 25 -1.73 -9.55 8.74
C ASP A 25 -0.87 -9.17 9.94
N ARG A 26 0.19 -9.95 10.15
CA ARG A 26 1.16 -9.74 11.24
C ARG A 26 2.34 -8.88 10.81
N ARG A 27 2.44 -8.55 9.53
CA ARG A 27 3.50 -7.73 8.93
C ARG A 27 2.91 -6.86 7.84
N MET A 28 3.46 -5.67 7.67
CA MET A 28 3.12 -4.78 6.57
C MET A 28 3.80 -5.24 5.27
N GLY A 29 2.99 -5.63 4.30
CA GLY A 29 3.36 -5.95 2.91
C GLY A 29 3.44 -4.72 2.00
N THR A 30 3.75 -4.95 0.72
CA THR A 30 3.80 -3.89 -0.30
C THR A 30 2.39 -3.41 -0.67
N GLU A 31 1.42 -4.31 -0.68
CA GLU A 31 -0.01 -4.05 -0.86
C GLU A 31 -0.58 -3.15 0.24
N HIS A 32 -0.15 -3.37 1.48
CA HIS A 32 -0.47 -2.52 2.61
C HIS A 32 0.15 -1.14 2.47
N LEU A 33 1.40 -1.08 2.01
CA LEU A 33 2.09 0.18 1.73
C LEU A 33 1.41 0.94 0.58
N LEU A 34 0.93 0.25 -0.45
CA LEU A 34 0.13 0.83 -1.53
C LEU A 34 -1.18 1.42 -0.99
N LEU A 35 -1.95 0.65 -0.21
CA LEU A 35 -3.17 1.16 0.42
C LEU A 35 -2.90 2.37 1.31
N GLY A 36 -1.87 2.31 2.15
CA GLY A 36 -1.42 3.43 2.99
C GLY A 36 -1.08 4.68 2.18
N LEU A 37 -0.42 4.51 1.03
CA LEU A 37 -0.11 5.60 0.11
C LEU A 37 -1.36 6.21 -0.53
N LEU A 38 -2.40 5.42 -0.80
CA LEU A 38 -3.66 5.91 -1.38
C LEU A 38 -4.49 6.76 -0.42
N HIS A 39 -4.22 6.72 0.89
CA HIS A 39 -4.77 7.72 1.83
C HIS A 39 -4.22 9.13 1.59
N HIS A 40 -3.09 9.26 0.89
CA HIS A 40 -2.60 10.54 0.42
C HIS A 40 -3.29 10.95 -0.88
N ALA A 41 -4.17 11.95 -0.81
CA ALA A 41 -5.04 12.36 -1.92
C ALA A 41 -4.29 12.66 -3.23
N GLU A 42 -3.10 13.26 -3.16
CA GLU A 42 -2.31 13.52 -4.37
C GLU A 42 -1.78 12.22 -4.99
N SER A 43 -1.32 11.27 -4.17
CA SER A 43 -0.88 9.96 -4.67
C SER A 43 -2.03 9.19 -5.32
N ALA A 44 -3.21 9.19 -4.71
CA ALA A 44 -4.42 8.59 -5.28
C ALA A 44 -4.76 9.18 -6.66
N ARG A 45 -4.77 10.53 -6.78
CA ARG A 45 -4.99 11.20 -8.07
C ARG A 45 -3.92 10.86 -9.11
N ARG A 46 -2.64 10.85 -8.73
CA ARG A 46 -1.52 10.52 -9.64
C ARG A 46 -1.46 9.05 -10.05
N LEU A 47 -2.04 8.15 -9.25
CA LEU A 47 -2.21 6.74 -9.63
C LEU A 47 -3.51 6.52 -10.42
N GLY A 48 -4.53 7.36 -10.20
CA GLY A 48 -5.85 7.23 -10.83
C GLY A 48 -6.74 6.20 -10.16
N VAL A 49 -6.50 5.94 -8.86
CA VAL A 49 -7.25 4.95 -8.08
C VAL A 49 -7.40 5.44 -6.65
N ASP A 50 -8.48 5.05 -5.98
CA ASP A 50 -8.69 5.30 -4.56
C ASP A 50 -8.46 4.05 -3.71
N THR A 51 -8.40 4.23 -2.39
CA THR A 51 -8.18 3.14 -1.44
C THR A 51 -9.31 2.11 -1.47
N ALA A 52 -10.54 2.49 -1.80
CA ALA A 52 -11.69 1.58 -1.80
C ALA A 52 -11.60 0.57 -2.96
N ALA A 53 -11.29 1.05 -4.16
CA ALA A 53 -11.04 0.20 -5.32
C ALA A 53 -9.85 -0.73 -5.09
N ALA A 54 -8.76 -0.24 -4.50
CA ALA A 54 -7.59 -1.07 -4.19
C ALA A 54 -7.89 -2.17 -3.14
N ARG A 55 -8.70 -1.87 -2.12
CA ARG A 55 -9.19 -2.90 -1.18
C ARG A 55 -10.06 -3.94 -1.87
N ALA A 56 -10.96 -3.51 -2.76
CA ALA A 56 -11.81 -4.43 -3.52
C ALA A 56 -10.99 -5.35 -4.44
N ALA A 57 -9.94 -4.81 -5.08
CA ALA A 57 -9.01 -5.59 -5.89
C ALA A 57 -8.26 -6.66 -5.07
N LEU A 58 -7.76 -6.31 -3.88
CA LEU A 58 -7.16 -7.28 -2.96
C LEU A 58 -8.14 -8.38 -2.56
N ASP A 59 -9.36 -8.01 -2.21
CA ASP A 59 -10.40 -8.99 -1.84
C ASP A 59 -10.76 -9.93 -2.99
N GLU A 60 -10.68 -9.46 -4.24
CA GLU A 60 -10.89 -10.30 -5.42
C GLU A 60 -9.71 -11.24 -5.64
N LEU A 61 -8.48 -10.76 -5.49
CA LEU A 61 -7.28 -11.59 -5.57
C LEU A 61 -7.29 -12.72 -4.53
N ASP A 62 -7.67 -12.41 -3.29
CA ASP A 62 -7.79 -13.43 -2.23
C ASP A 62 -8.87 -14.46 -2.54
N ARG A 63 -10.05 -14.02 -3.02
CA ARG A 63 -11.13 -14.93 -3.45
C ARG A 63 -10.71 -15.79 -4.63
N ALA A 64 -10.00 -15.22 -5.61
CA ALA A 64 -9.48 -15.96 -6.75
C ALA A 64 -8.45 -17.02 -6.31
N ALA A 65 -7.53 -16.66 -5.41
CA ALA A 65 -6.54 -17.59 -4.85
C ALA A 65 -7.20 -18.75 -4.09
N LEU A 66 -8.23 -18.46 -3.28
CA LEU A 66 -8.98 -19.49 -2.55
C LEU A 66 -9.78 -20.41 -3.49
N ARG A 67 -10.42 -19.85 -4.53
CA ARG A 67 -11.09 -20.63 -5.59
C ARG A 67 -10.11 -21.58 -6.30
N MET A 68 -8.88 -21.15 -6.57
CA MET A 68 -7.85 -22.01 -7.16
C MET A 68 -7.46 -23.20 -6.27
N LEU A 69 -7.67 -23.09 -4.95
CA LEU A 69 -7.47 -24.17 -3.98
C LEU A 69 -8.74 -25.03 -3.77
N GLY A 70 -9.81 -24.81 -4.53
CA GLY A 70 -11.09 -25.48 -4.35
C GLY A 70 -11.88 -25.02 -3.12
N LEU A 71 -11.53 -23.86 -2.56
CA LEU A 71 -12.20 -23.28 -1.41
C LEU A 71 -13.22 -22.22 -1.88
N GLU A 72 -14.50 -22.54 -1.74
CA GLU A 72 -15.61 -21.60 -1.90
C GLU A 72 -15.70 -20.74 -0.63
N VAL A 73 -15.32 -19.47 -0.74
CA VAL A 73 -15.40 -18.52 0.37
C VAL A 73 -16.82 -17.96 0.43
N GLY A 74 -17.60 -18.37 1.43
CA GLY A 74 -18.88 -17.73 1.76
C GLY A 74 -18.72 -16.31 2.33
N ASP A 75 -19.78 -15.75 2.94
CA ASP A 75 -19.75 -14.43 3.61
C ASP A 75 -18.98 -14.44 4.95
N VAL A 76 -17.74 -14.91 4.94
CA VAL A 76 -16.88 -14.88 6.12
C VAL A 76 -16.48 -13.42 6.40
N PRO A 77 -16.60 -12.92 7.64
CA PRO A 77 -16.20 -11.56 7.96
C PRO A 77 -14.71 -11.33 7.64
N LYS A 78 -14.45 -10.43 6.69
CA LYS A 78 -13.11 -10.18 6.11
C LYS A 78 -12.13 -9.54 7.10
N THR A 79 -12.64 -8.83 8.11
CA THR A 79 -11.80 -8.22 9.16
C THR A 79 -11.81 -9.12 10.39
N PRO A 80 -10.64 -9.50 10.95
CA PRO A 80 -10.60 -10.23 12.20
C PRO A 80 -11.26 -9.39 13.31
N ARG A 81 -12.20 -9.98 14.05
CA ARG A 81 -12.95 -9.27 15.12
C ARG A 81 -12.02 -8.65 16.18
N LYS A 82 -10.83 -9.22 16.41
CA LYS A 82 -9.75 -8.68 17.26
C LYS A 82 -8.39 -9.10 16.71
N HIS A 83 -7.75 -8.27 15.88
CA HIS A 83 -6.35 -8.45 15.51
C HIS A 83 -5.44 -7.51 16.32
N PRO A 84 -4.34 -7.99 16.92
CA PRO A 84 -3.41 -7.13 17.64
C PRO A 84 -2.78 -6.09 16.70
N ARG A 85 -2.32 -4.99 17.27
CA ARG A 85 -1.55 -3.98 16.54
C ARG A 85 -0.33 -4.64 15.90
N VAL A 86 -0.11 -4.35 14.62
CA VAL A 86 1.11 -4.73 13.91
C VAL A 86 2.26 -3.85 14.43
N PRO A 87 3.37 -4.43 14.92
CA PRO A 87 4.51 -3.63 15.35
C PRO A 87 5.06 -2.80 14.18
N ASP A 88 5.42 -1.54 14.43
CA ASP A 88 5.90 -0.61 13.39
C ASP A 88 7.23 -1.08 12.72
N THR A 89 7.88 -2.11 13.26
CA THR A 89 9.08 -2.76 12.72
C THR A 89 8.79 -4.01 11.88
N ALA A 90 7.55 -4.50 11.91
CA ALA A 90 7.12 -5.73 11.25
C ALA A 90 6.81 -5.48 9.77
N LEU A 91 7.85 -5.41 8.94
CA LEU A 91 7.74 -5.29 7.49
C LEU A 91 8.15 -6.58 6.79
N THR A 92 7.52 -6.88 5.65
CA THR A 92 8.07 -7.85 4.70
C THR A 92 9.37 -7.33 4.06
N SER A 93 10.18 -8.22 3.49
CA SER A 93 11.44 -7.85 2.83
C SER A 93 11.20 -6.91 1.64
N SER A 94 10.15 -7.16 0.84
CA SER A 94 9.78 -6.31 -0.30
C SER A 94 9.33 -4.92 0.14
N ALA A 95 8.43 -4.82 1.14
CA ALA A 95 7.98 -3.55 1.68
C ALA A 95 9.15 -2.73 2.27
N ARG A 96 10.06 -3.40 3.00
CA ARG A 96 11.27 -2.78 3.53
C ARG A 96 12.19 -2.27 2.42
N ALA A 97 12.34 -3.01 1.32
CA ALA A 97 13.15 -2.59 0.18
C ALA A 97 12.59 -1.32 -0.49
N VAL A 98 11.28 -1.25 -0.73
CA VAL A 98 10.60 -0.06 -1.28
C VAL A 98 10.79 1.15 -0.37
N LEU A 99 10.56 1.00 0.93
CA LEU A 99 10.73 2.07 1.91
C LEU A 99 12.18 2.56 1.98
N ASN A 100 13.13 1.65 2.07
CA ASN A 100 14.55 1.99 2.10
C ASN A 100 14.98 2.75 0.84
N ARG A 101 14.47 2.35 -0.33
CA ARG A 101 14.75 3.07 -1.59
C ARG A 101 14.17 4.48 -1.58
N ALA A 102 12.95 4.66 -1.09
CA ALA A 102 12.32 5.98 -0.96
C ALA A 102 13.04 6.88 0.06
N VAL A 103 13.49 6.31 1.18
CA VAL A 103 14.31 7.04 2.17
C VAL A 103 15.64 7.46 1.56
N LYS A 104 16.33 6.58 0.83
CA LYS A 104 17.61 6.89 0.16
C LYS A 104 17.48 7.92 -0.96
N ALA A 105 16.32 7.99 -1.60
CA ALA A 105 16.03 8.96 -2.64
C ALA A 105 15.68 10.36 -2.10
N THR A 106 15.55 10.53 -0.77
CA THR A 106 15.16 11.79 -0.15
C THR A 106 16.13 12.22 0.94
N THR A 107 16.27 13.53 1.13
CA THR A 107 17.00 14.09 2.28
C THR A 107 16.03 14.35 3.43
N THR A 108 16.54 14.62 4.64
CA THR A 108 15.68 15.04 5.75
C THR A 108 14.86 16.30 5.43
N LYS A 109 15.37 17.19 4.56
CA LYS A 109 14.66 18.41 4.16
C LYS A 109 13.57 18.14 3.12
N THR A 110 13.75 17.15 2.24
CA THR A 110 12.83 16.89 1.11
C THR A 110 11.88 15.74 1.37
N ARG A 111 12.13 14.90 2.39
CA ARG A 111 11.38 13.67 2.67
C ARG A 111 9.88 13.87 2.76
N GLU A 112 9.44 14.92 3.42
CA GLU A 112 8.02 15.18 3.62
C GLU A 112 7.28 15.38 2.28
N ALA A 113 7.90 16.08 1.33
CA ALA A 113 7.31 16.39 0.03
C ALA A 113 7.55 15.29 -1.02
N GLU A 114 8.74 14.68 -1.06
CA GLU A 114 9.16 13.81 -2.15
C GLU A 114 8.96 12.31 -1.85
N MET A 115 8.90 11.91 -0.58
CA MET A 115 8.80 10.49 -0.23
C MET A 115 7.53 9.82 -0.76
N PRO A 116 6.32 10.44 -0.75
CA PRO A 116 5.13 9.85 -1.35
C PRO A 116 5.33 9.50 -2.84
N ARG A 117 5.99 10.39 -3.60
CA ARG A 117 6.35 10.14 -5.00
C ARG A 117 7.31 8.96 -5.14
N HIS A 118 8.37 8.91 -4.33
CA HIS A 118 9.33 7.80 -4.40
C HIS A 118 8.75 6.45 -3.97
N LEU A 119 7.81 6.44 -3.02
CA LEU A 119 7.04 5.24 -2.67
C LEU A 119 6.19 4.79 -3.85
N ALA A 120 5.45 5.70 -4.49
CA ALA A 120 4.64 5.38 -5.67
C ALA A 120 5.50 4.79 -6.80
N LEU A 121 6.63 5.43 -7.12
CA LEU A 121 7.56 4.95 -8.16
C LEU A 121 8.18 3.60 -7.83
N GLY A 122 8.45 3.33 -6.54
CA GLY A 122 8.95 2.05 -6.06
C GLY A 122 7.91 0.94 -6.22
N LEU A 123 6.67 1.18 -5.80
CA LEU A 123 5.56 0.23 -5.91
C LEU A 123 5.21 -0.06 -7.39
N LEU A 124 5.17 0.97 -8.25
CA LEU A 124 4.95 0.82 -9.69
C LEU A 124 6.08 0.04 -10.40
N GLY A 125 7.24 -0.09 -9.77
CA GLY A 125 8.37 -0.85 -10.31
C GLY A 125 8.38 -2.32 -9.89
N LEU A 126 7.44 -2.77 -9.06
CA LEU A 126 7.34 -4.16 -8.62
C LEU A 126 6.73 -5.04 -9.72
N THR A 127 7.13 -6.30 -9.73
CA THR A 127 6.63 -7.33 -10.66
C THR A 127 6.05 -8.51 -9.88
N ARG A 128 5.21 -9.31 -10.54
CA ARG A 128 4.75 -10.58 -9.98
C ARG A 128 5.94 -11.44 -9.56
N PRO A 129 5.83 -12.21 -8.45
CA PRO A 129 4.62 -12.46 -7.67
C PRO A 129 4.32 -11.43 -6.55
N ASP A 130 4.93 -10.24 -6.53
CA ASP A 130 4.71 -9.26 -5.46
C ASP A 130 3.23 -8.83 -5.31
N PRO A 131 2.66 -8.79 -4.09
CA PRO A 131 1.24 -8.48 -3.91
C PRO A 131 0.82 -7.10 -4.41
N ALA A 132 1.62 -6.05 -4.20
CA ALA A 132 1.30 -4.72 -4.75
C ALA A 132 1.29 -4.74 -6.27
N ALA A 133 2.21 -5.50 -6.90
CA ALA A 133 2.23 -5.65 -8.35
C ALA A 133 0.95 -6.32 -8.86
N GLN A 134 0.46 -7.35 -8.15
CA GLN A 134 -0.80 -8.03 -8.48
C GLN A 134 -2.01 -7.09 -8.33
N VAL A 135 -2.05 -6.28 -7.27
CA VAL A 135 -3.12 -5.28 -7.07
C VAL A 135 -3.11 -4.23 -8.18
N ILE A 136 -1.94 -3.71 -8.53
CA ILE A 136 -1.77 -2.74 -9.62
C ILE A 136 -2.25 -3.33 -10.95
N ASP A 137 -1.92 -4.59 -11.23
CA ASP A 137 -2.40 -5.29 -12.44
C ASP A 137 -3.93 -5.49 -12.40
N GLN A 138 -4.48 -5.93 -11.27
CA GLN A 138 -5.91 -6.17 -11.08
C GLN A 138 -6.74 -4.88 -11.27
N LEU A 139 -6.18 -3.74 -10.88
CA LEU A 139 -6.79 -2.42 -11.06
C LEU A 139 -6.62 -1.87 -12.48
N GLY A 140 -5.85 -2.53 -13.35
CA GLY A 140 -5.59 -2.05 -14.70
C GLY A 140 -4.80 -0.73 -14.75
N ILE A 141 -3.99 -0.44 -13.73
CA ILE A 141 -3.21 0.81 -13.68
C ILE A 141 -2.11 0.73 -14.74
N ASP A 142 -2.17 1.62 -15.74
CA ASP A 142 -1.07 1.83 -16.67
C ASP A 142 0.15 2.41 -15.92
N ARG A 143 1.16 1.55 -15.73
CA ARG A 143 2.39 1.91 -15.02
C ARG A 143 3.16 3.00 -15.74
N ALA A 144 3.20 3.02 -17.07
CA ALA A 144 3.94 4.03 -17.82
C ALA A 144 3.27 5.40 -17.68
N ALA A 145 1.95 5.46 -17.86
CA ALA A 145 1.17 6.69 -17.68
C ALA A 145 1.21 7.19 -16.23
N ALA A 146 1.12 6.29 -15.24
CA ALA A 146 1.25 6.64 -13.82
C ALA A 146 2.64 7.20 -13.48
N ARG A 147 3.71 6.60 -14.01
CA ARG A 147 5.08 7.13 -13.85
C ARG A 147 5.25 8.50 -14.51
N GLY A 148 4.64 8.73 -15.68
CA GLY A 148 4.62 10.04 -16.35
C GLY A 148 3.96 11.13 -15.50
N ARG A 149 2.84 10.84 -14.82
CA ARG A 149 2.17 11.76 -13.87
C ARG A 149 2.98 12.00 -12.58
N LEU A 150 3.91 11.10 -12.28
CA LEU A 150 4.81 11.21 -11.15
C LEU A 150 6.13 11.89 -11.52
N ALA A 151 6.41 12.17 -12.79
CA ALA A 151 7.65 12.80 -13.24
C ALA A 151 7.85 14.16 -12.59
#